data_AF-A0A956J366-F1
#
_entry.id   AF-A0A956J366-F1
#
_cell.length_a   1.000
_cell.length_b   1.000
_cell.length_c   1.000
_cell.angle_alpha   90.00
_cell.angle_beta   90.00
_cell.angle_gamma   90.00
#
_symmetry.space_group_name_H-M   'P 1'
#
loop_
_entity.id
_entity.type
_entity.pdbx_description
1 polymer ?
#
loop_
_entity_poly.entity_id
_entity_poly.type
_entity_poly.pdbx_seq_one_letter_code
_entity_poly.pdbx_strand_id
1 'polypeptide(L)'
;MPGGQTFFIVLVVLVGVVLPAQAGINAELRRNLGHPFLAGIVNFGGGLVILAVAALSVRTGLPKWSAIAGAPWWAYLGGLCGAALVLAGVVAAPRLGAALLIASLVMGQLVASVVIDHFGFLGYAVRPVTLARVAGVLLLAGGVFLVQRG
;
A
#
# COMPACT_ATOMS: atom_id res chain seq x y z
N MET A 1 -18.99 -16.48 -11.26
CA MET A 1 -17.78 -17.30 -11.44
C MET A 1 -16.82 -17.07 -10.26
N PRO A 2 -16.85 -17.93 -9.23
CA PRO A 2 -16.04 -17.78 -8.00
C PRO A 2 -14.52 -17.91 -8.21
N GLY A 3 -14.06 -18.51 -9.32
CA GLY A 3 -12.62 -18.77 -9.56
C GLY A 3 -11.76 -17.52 -9.79
N GLY A 4 -12.34 -16.42 -10.28
CA GLY A 4 -11.60 -15.17 -10.50
C GLY A 4 -11.24 -14.46 -9.20
N GLN A 5 -12.15 -14.43 -8.23
CA GLN A 5 -11.92 -13.74 -6.96
C GLN A 5 -10.84 -14.43 -6.12
N THR A 6 -10.87 -15.75 -6.05
CA THR A 6 -9.84 -16.53 -5.33
C THR A 6 -8.46 -16.33 -5.94
N PHE A 7 -8.35 -16.25 -7.27
CA PHE A 7 -7.07 -15.96 -7.95
C PHE A 7 -6.47 -14.61 -7.51
N PHE A 8 -7.28 -13.54 -7.50
CA PHE A 8 -6.80 -12.22 -7.05
C PHE A 8 -6.42 -12.20 -5.56
N ILE A 9 -7.15 -12.94 -4.71
CA ILE A 9 -6.80 -13.07 -3.29
C ILE A 9 -5.42 -13.72 -3.15
N VAL A 10 -5.18 -14.84 -3.84
CA VAL A 10 -3.88 -15.53 -3.80
C VAL A 10 -2.76 -14.62 -4.31
N LEU A 11 -2.99 -13.91 -5.42
CA LEU A 11 -2.01 -12.98 -5.98
C LEU A 11 -1.63 -11.87 -4.97
N VAL A 12 -2.63 -11.25 -4.33
CA VAL A 12 -2.39 -10.17 -3.34
C VAL A 12 -1.70 -10.72 -2.10
N VAL A 13 -2.02 -11.93 -1.65
CA VAL A 13 -1.32 -12.58 -0.53
C VAL A 13 0.16 -12.80 -0.87
N LEU A 14 0.46 -13.28 -2.08
CA LEU A 14 1.85 -13.48 -2.53
C LEU A 14 2.62 -12.15 -2.61
N VAL A 15 1.98 -11.09 -3.14
CA VAL A 15 2.55 -9.74 -3.14
C VAL A 15 2.73 -9.19 -1.71
N GLY A 16 1.87 -9.59 -0.77
CA GLY A 16 1.98 -9.22 0.63
C GLY A 16 3.31 -9.61 1.28
N VAL A 17 3.95 -10.68 0.80
CA VAL A 17 5.30 -11.10 1.24
C VAL A 17 6.38 -10.06 0.88
N VAL A 18 6.17 -9.31 -0.19
CA VAL A 18 7.13 -8.31 -0.71
C VAL A 18 7.18 -7.07 0.20
N LEU A 19 6.07 -6.70 0.84
CA LEU A 19 5.99 -5.46 1.65
C LEU A 19 6.97 -5.40 2.83
N PRO A 20 7.08 -6.44 3.70
CA PRO A 20 8.09 -6.42 4.76
C PRO A 20 9.53 -6.39 4.21
N ALA A 21 9.81 -7.09 3.12
CA ALA A 21 11.12 -7.05 2.47
C ALA A 21 11.44 -5.63 1.95
N GLN A 22 10.48 -4.97 1.32
CA GLN A 22 10.61 -3.60 0.83
C GLN A 22 10.95 -2.61 1.95
N ALA A 23 10.31 -2.73 3.12
CA ALA A 23 10.61 -1.87 4.26
C ALA A 23 12.06 -2.03 4.75
N GLY A 24 12.57 -3.27 4.77
CA GLY A 24 13.97 -3.57 5.07
C GLY A 24 14.94 -3.03 4.03
N ILE A 25 14.68 -3.27 2.74
CA ILE A 25 15.49 -2.75 1.61
C ILE A 25 15.60 -1.22 1.68
N ASN A 26 14.48 -0.54 1.93
CA ASN A 26 14.47 0.92 1.99
C ASN A 26 15.16 1.47 3.25
N ALA A 27 15.07 0.75 4.37
CA ALA A 27 15.81 1.10 5.58
C ALA A 27 17.32 0.97 5.35
N GLU A 28 17.78 -0.08 4.66
CA GLU A 28 19.19 -0.27 4.29
C GLU A 28 19.66 0.83 3.33
N LEU A 29 18.85 1.15 2.33
CA LEU A 29 19.14 2.26 1.41
C LEU A 29 19.27 3.60 2.15
N ARG A 30 18.41 3.84 3.15
CA ARG A 30 18.54 5.02 4.03
C ARG A 30 19.85 4.99 4.82
N ARG A 31 20.30 3.84 5.31
CA ARG A 31 21.58 3.73 6.05
C ARG A 31 22.76 4.14 5.17
N ASN A 32 22.75 3.72 3.92
CA ASN A 32 23.80 4.04 2.96
C ASN A 32 23.74 5.49 2.46
N LEU A 33 22.54 6.04 2.24
CA LEU A 33 22.35 7.41 1.74
C LEU A 33 22.26 8.48 2.84
N GLY A 34 22.22 8.09 4.11
CA GLY A 34 22.13 8.98 5.28
C GLY A 34 20.78 9.69 5.46
N HIS A 35 19.83 9.56 4.53
CA HIS A 35 18.61 10.37 4.53
C HIS A 35 17.37 9.64 3.98
N PRO A 36 16.21 9.69 4.67
CA PRO A 36 15.00 8.96 4.28
C PRO A 36 14.40 9.43 2.95
N PHE A 37 14.45 10.73 2.65
CA PHE A 37 13.90 11.24 1.38
C PHE A 37 14.74 10.78 0.17
N LEU A 38 16.06 10.64 0.32
CA LEU A 38 16.92 10.12 -0.76
C LEU A 38 16.65 8.64 -1.03
N ALA A 39 16.49 7.83 0.03
CA ALA A 39 16.08 6.43 -0.11
C ALA A 39 14.70 6.31 -0.78
N GLY A 40 13.76 7.19 -0.43
CA GLY A 40 12.46 7.29 -1.10
C GLY A 40 12.59 7.59 -2.59
N ILE A 41 13.38 8.60 -2.98
CA ILE A 41 13.59 8.97 -4.38
C ILE A 41 14.14 7.79 -5.19
N VAL A 42 15.16 7.09 -4.67
CA VAL A 42 15.75 5.94 -5.37
C VAL A 42 14.74 4.78 -5.47
N ASN A 43 13.96 4.51 -4.41
CA ASN A 43 12.90 3.50 -4.44
C ASN A 43 11.84 3.81 -5.53
N PHE A 44 11.31 5.04 -5.55
CA PHE A 44 10.32 5.47 -6.54
C PHE A 44 10.91 5.51 -7.95
N GLY A 45 12.18 5.89 -8.10
CA GLY A 45 12.88 5.86 -9.38
C GLY A 45 12.94 4.44 -9.97
N GLY A 46 13.32 3.45 -9.17
CA GLY A 46 13.31 2.04 -9.60
C GLY A 46 11.91 1.57 -10.01
N GLY A 47 10.89 1.90 -9.22
CA GLY A 47 9.50 1.58 -9.55
C GLY A 47 9.02 2.24 -10.86
N LEU A 48 9.38 3.50 -11.09
CA LEU A 48 9.07 4.23 -12.32
C LEU A 48 9.70 3.56 -13.54
N VAL A 49 10.97 3.15 -13.46
CA VAL A 49 11.65 2.45 -14.56
C VAL A 49 10.94 1.13 -14.90
N ILE A 50 10.60 0.33 -13.88
CA ILE A 50 9.89 -0.94 -14.09
C ILE A 50 8.52 -0.70 -14.74
N LEU A 51 7.76 0.27 -14.24
CA LEU A 51 6.45 0.63 -14.81
C LEU A 51 6.56 1.13 -16.25
N ALA A 52 7.57 1.94 -16.57
CA ALA A 52 7.82 2.43 -17.92
C ALA A 52 8.15 1.28 -18.89
N VAL A 53 9.05 0.37 -18.51
CA VAL A 53 9.40 -0.80 -19.32
C VAL A 53 8.20 -1.72 -19.53
N ALA A 54 7.41 -1.96 -18.47
CA ALA A 54 6.18 -2.75 -18.56
C ALA A 54 5.18 -2.09 -19.53
N ALA A 55 4.95 -0.78 -19.42
CA ALA A 55 4.04 -0.05 -20.31
C ALA A 55 4.47 -0.14 -21.79
N LEU A 56 5.77 -0.03 -22.08
CA LEU A 56 6.30 -0.19 -23.43
C LEU A 56 6.13 -1.63 -23.97
N SER A 57 6.15 -2.62 -23.08
CA SER A 57 6.05 -4.05 -23.47
C SER A 57 4.64 -4.47 -23.86
N VAL A 58 3.60 -3.87 -23.28
CA VAL A 58 2.18 -4.27 -23.49
C VAL A 58 1.57 -3.58 -24.74
N ARG A 59 2.34 -2.77 -25.48
CA ARG A 59 1.87 -2.03 -26.68
C ARG A 59 0.56 -1.26 -26.47
N THR A 60 0.29 -0.77 -25.26
CA THR A 60 -0.94 -0.05 -24.93
C THR A 60 -1.05 1.33 -25.59
N GLY A 61 0.02 1.79 -26.26
CA GLY A 61 0.14 3.16 -26.75
C GLY A 61 0.37 4.16 -25.62
N LEU A 62 0.77 5.39 -25.97
CA LEU A 62 0.84 6.48 -24.99
C LEU A 62 -0.58 6.95 -24.63
N PRO A 63 -0.85 7.24 -23.35
CA PRO A 63 -2.14 7.79 -22.94
C PRO A 63 -2.39 9.12 -23.64
N LYS A 64 -3.62 9.33 -24.13
CA LYS A 64 -4.04 10.63 -24.65
C LYS A 64 -4.02 11.65 -23.50
N TRP A 65 -3.55 12.86 -23.78
CA TRP A 65 -3.53 13.94 -22.79
C TRP A 65 -4.92 14.21 -22.17
N SER A 66 -5.98 14.13 -22.98
CA SER A 66 -7.35 14.29 -22.50
C SER A 66 -7.78 13.21 -21.49
N ALA A 67 -7.26 11.99 -21.60
CA ALA A 67 -7.53 10.92 -20.64
C ALA A 67 -6.80 11.16 -19.32
N ILE A 68 -5.58 11.69 -19.39
CA ILE A 68 -4.84 12.12 -18.20
C ILE A 68 -5.60 13.25 -17.53
N ALA A 69 -5.85 14.36 -18.23
CA ALA A 69 -6.49 15.56 -17.67
C ALA A 69 -7.96 15.36 -17.25
N GLY A 70 -8.63 14.32 -17.75
CA GLY A 70 -10.01 13.98 -17.39
C GLY A 70 -10.16 13.24 -16.05
N ALA A 71 -9.06 12.78 -15.45
CA ALA A 71 -9.11 12.11 -14.15
C ALA A 71 -9.40 13.12 -13.01
N PRO A 72 -10.12 12.71 -11.96
CA PRO A 72 -10.37 13.59 -10.82
C PRO A 72 -9.06 13.93 -10.10
N TRP A 73 -8.95 15.15 -9.58
CA TRP A 73 -7.71 15.68 -9.00
C TRP A 73 -7.11 14.79 -7.88
N TRP A 74 -7.96 14.10 -7.11
CA TRP A 74 -7.52 13.21 -6.04
C TRP A 74 -6.84 11.94 -6.57
N ALA A 75 -7.08 11.54 -7.82
CA ALA A 75 -6.48 10.33 -8.42
C ALA A 75 -4.95 10.47 -8.55
N TYR A 76 -4.45 11.69 -8.73
CA TYR A 76 -3.01 11.96 -8.82
C TYR A 76 -2.30 11.92 -7.45
N LEU A 77 -3.05 11.87 -6.35
CA LEU A 77 -2.47 11.77 -5.01
C LEU A 77 -2.00 10.35 -4.67
N GLY A 78 -2.31 9.34 -5.50
CA GLY A 78 -1.92 7.95 -5.25
C GLY A 78 -0.41 7.78 -5.04
N GLY A 79 0.42 8.50 -5.80
CA GLY A 79 1.87 8.52 -5.63
C GLY A 79 2.31 9.07 -4.27
N LEU A 80 1.61 10.09 -3.75
CA LEU A 80 1.86 10.66 -2.41
C LEU A 80 1.51 9.66 -1.30
N CYS A 81 0.41 8.92 -1.44
CA CYS A 81 0.04 7.86 -0.50
C CYS A 81 1.12 6.77 -0.46
N GLY A 82 1.63 6.35 -1.62
CA GLY A 82 2.75 5.41 -1.70
C GLY A 82 4.01 5.97 -1.03
N ALA A 83 4.33 7.25 -1.27
CA ALA A 83 5.50 7.90 -0.69
C ALA A 83 5.42 7.96 0.85
N ALA A 84 4.25 8.30 1.38
CA ALA A 84 4.00 8.27 2.82
C ALA A 84 4.21 6.87 3.42
N LEU A 85 3.75 5.81 2.74
CA LEU A 85 3.94 4.43 3.17
C LEU A 85 5.42 4.02 3.17
N VAL A 86 6.16 4.38 2.12
CA VAL A 86 7.61 4.14 2.04
C VAL A 86 8.35 4.86 3.15
N LEU A 87 8.06 6.15 3.37
CA LEU A 87 8.69 6.94 4.42
C LEU A 87 8.39 6.40 5.82
N ALA A 88 7.13 6.04 6.07
CA ALA A 88 6.73 5.40 7.32
C ALA A 88 7.52 4.10 7.53
N GLY A 89 7.64 3.25 6.51
CA GLY A 89 8.45 2.03 6.57
C GLY A 89 9.93 2.32 6.85
N VAL A 90 10.54 3.25 6.13
CA VAL A 90 11.96 3.64 6.31
C VAL A 90 12.27 4.16 7.72
N VAL A 91 11.33 4.86 8.33
CA VAL A 91 11.49 5.46 9.67
C VAL A 91 11.14 4.45 10.77
N ALA A 92 10.07 3.67 10.58
CA ALA A 92 9.52 2.80 11.61
C ALA A 92 10.08 1.38 11.58
N ALA A 93 10.47 0.83 10.42
CA ALA A 93 10.98 -0.54 10.31
C ALA A 93 12.16 -0.84 11.26
N PRO A 94 13.18 0.04 11.41
CA PRO A 94 14.29 -0.22 12.33
C PRO A 94 13.89 -0.25 13.80
N ARG A 95 12.74 0.34 14.16
CA ARG A 95 12.25 0.46 15.54
C ARG A 95 11.23 -0.61 15.90
N LEU A 96 10.33 -0.92 14.96
CA LEU A 96 9.21 -1.83 15.18
C LEU A 96 9.52 -3.27 14.76
N GLY A 97 10.54 -3.48 13.93
CA GLY A 97 10.70 -4.74 13.21
C GLY A 97 9.62 -4.95 12.15
N ALA A 98 9.80 -5.99 11.33
CA ALA A 98 8.94 -6.23 10.17
C ALA A 98 7.50 -6.61 10.55
N ALA A 99 7.32 -7.51 11.52
CA ALA A 99 6.02 -8.06 11.89
C ALA A 99 5.07 -6.97 12.44
N LEU A 100 5.53 -6.19 13.42
CA LEU A 100 4.73 -5.13 14.04
C LEU A 100 4.45 -3.99 13.05
N LEU A 101 5.41 -3.64 12.18
CA LEU A 101 5.20 -2.65 11.12
C LEU A 101 4.06 -3.07 10.18
N ILE A 102 4.11 -4.29 9.65
CA ILE A 102 3.09 -4.78 8.71
C ILE A 102 1.73 -4.92 9.40
N ALA A 103 1.69 -5.49 10.60
CA ALA A 103 0.44 -5.61 11.36
C ALA A 103 -0.21 -4.22 11.59
N SER A 104 0.60 -3.21 11.96
CA SER A 104 0.12 -1.84 12.18
C SER A 104 -0.37 -1.19 10.89
N LEU A 105 0.34 -1.39 9.76
CA LEU A 105 -0.07 -0.89 8.45
C LEU A 105 -1.41 -1.50 8.01
N VAL A 106 -1.56 -2.82 8.13
CA VAL A 106 -2.80 -3.52 7.76
C VAL A 106 -3.98 -3.08 8.63
N MET A 107 -3.75 -2.88 9.94
CA MET A 107 -4.78 -2.32 10.83
C MET A 107 -5.23 -0.93 10.34
N GLY A 108 -4.30 -0.01 10.09
CA GLY A 108 -4.63 1.33 9.59
C GLY A 108 -5.34 1.31 8.24
N GLN A 109 -4.89 0.46 7.32
CA GLN A 109 -5.52 0.25 6.01
C GLN A 109 -6.95 -0.28 6.15
N LEU A 110 -7.21 -1.23 7.05
CA LEU A 110 -8.54 -1.77 7.24
C LEU A 110 -9.49 -0.73 7.85
N VAL A 111 -9.05 0.01 8.86
CA VAL A 111 -9.83 1.11 9.46
C VAL A 111 -10.20 2.14 8.39
N ALA A 112 -9.21 2.59 7.62
CA ALA A 112 -9.44 3.54 6.53
C ALA A 112 -10.37 2.98 5.46
N SER A 113 -10.22 1.71 5.08
CA SER A 113 -11.08 1.04 4.10
C SER A 113 -12.53 0.97 4.57
N VAL A 114 -12.79 0.67 5.85
CA VAL A 114 -14.17 0.66 6.38
C VAL A 114 -14.81 2.04 6.28
N VAL A 115 -14.06 3.11 6.58
CA VAL A 115 -14.54 4.49 6.47
C VAL A 115 -14.79 4.86 5.00
N ILE A 116 -13.83 4.60 4.12
CA ILE A 116 -13.92 4.89 2.67
C ILE A 116 -15.11 4.16 2.05
N ASP A 117 -15.26 2.87 2.33
CA ASP A 117 -16.37 2.04 1.87
C ASP A 117 -17.72 2.57 2.37
N HIS A 118 -17.77 3.01 3.64
CA HIS A 118 -19.03 3.46 4.24
C HIS A 118 -19.56 4.73 3.60
N PHE A 119 -18.67 5.68 3.27
CA PHE A 119 -19.05 6.93 2.63
C PHE A 119 -18.98 6.88 1.10
N GLY A 120 -18.49 5.77 0.51
CA GLY A 120 -18.31 5.65 -0.94
C GLY A 120 -17.26 6.60 -1.51
N PHE A 121 -16.25 6.97 -0.70
CA PHE A 121 -15.20 7.88 -1.16
C PHE A 121 -14.35 7.25 -2.27
N LEU A 122 -13.63 8.06 -3.05
CA LEU A 122 -12.71 7.61 -4.11
C LEU A 122 -13.36 6.75 -5.21
N GLY A 123 -14.69 6.85 -5.38
CA GLY A 123 -15.44 6.07 -6.37
C GLY A 123 -15.78 4.65 -5.94
N TYR A 124 -15.58 4.29 -4.67
CA TYR A 124 -16.01 3.01 -4.12
C TYR A 124 -17.53 2.94 -3.97
N ALA A 125 -18.10 1.74 -4.16
CA ALA A 125 -19.50 1.49 -3.86
C ALA A 125 -19.76 1.63 -2.36
N VAL A 126 -20.84 2.32 -1.99
CA VAL A 126 -21.26 2.48 -0.59
C VAL A 126 -21.56 1.13 0.02
N ARG A 127 -20.85 0.78 1.09
CA ARG A 127 -21.06 -0.45 1.86
C ARG A 127 -21.26 -0.11 3.33
N PRO A 128 -22.43 -0.41 3.92
CA PRO A 128 -22.70 -0.06 5.31
C PRO A 128 -21.69 -0.74 6.26
N VAL A 129 -21.37 -0.07 7.35
CA VAL A 129 -20.60 -0.67 8.43
C VAL A 129 -21.45 -1.73 9.10
N THR A 130 -20.99 -2.98 9.09
CA THR A 130 -21.65 -4.11 9.75
C THR A 130 -20.91 -4.49 11.02
N LEU A 131 -21.58 -5.18 11.95
CA LEU A 131 -20.96 -5.72 13.15
C LEU A 131 -19.75 -6.62 12.83
N ALA A 132 -19.83 -7.40 11.75
CA ALA A 132 -18.73 -8.25 11.29
C ALA A 132 -17.49 -7.44 10.90
N ARG A 133 -17.66 -6.29 10.22
CA ARG A 133 -16.54 -5.40 9.85
C ARG A 133 -15.91 -4.76 11.09
N VAL A 134 -16.74 -4.32 12.05
CA VAL A 134 -16.26 -3.79 13.33
C VAL A 134 -15.48 -4.86 14.11
N ALA A 135 -16.03 -6.08 14.21
CA ALA A 135 -15.34 -7.20 14.85
C ALA A 135 -14.01 -7.52 14.16
N GLY A 136 -13.95 -7.51 12.82
CA GLY A 136 -12.71 -7.71 12.08
C GLY A 136 -11.63 -6.67 12.40
N VAL A 137 -12.01 -5.39 12.50
CA VAL A 137 -11.09 -4.31 12.92
C VAL A 137 -10.59 -4.54 14.35
N LEU A 138 -11.48 -4.89 15.28
CA LEU A 138 -11.11 -5.16 16.67
C LEU A 138 -10.18 -6.37 16.80
N LEU A 139 -10.43 -7.44 16.04
CA LEU A 139 -9.55 -8.62 16.00
C LEU A 139 -8.15 -8.26 15.47
N LEU A 140 -8.07 -7.43 14.42
CA LEU A 140 -6.79 -6.95 13.91
C LEU A 140 -6.05 -6.08 14.93
N ALA A 141 -6.76 -5.21 15.64
CA ALA A 141 -6.19 -4.42 16.74
C ALA A 141 -5.63 -5.33 17.86
N GLY A 142 -6.37 -6.37 18.23
CA GLY A 142 -5.89 -7.40 19.16
C GLY A 142 -4.65 -8.13 18.65
N GLY A 143 -4.62 -8.47 17.35
CA GLY A 143 -3.47 -9.07 16.70
C GLY A 143 -2.22 -8.19 16.76
N VAL A 144 -2.36 -6.88 16.45
CA VAL A 144 -1.26 -5.90 16.58
C VAL A 144 -0.75 -5.85 18.02
N PHE A 145 -1.65 -5.80 19.00
CA PHE A 145 -1.29 -5.75 20.41
C PHE A 145 -0.53 -7.00 20.87
N LEU A 146 -0.94 -8.19 20.42
CA LEU A 146 -0.23 -9.43 20.72
C LEU A 146 1.16 -9.46 20.07
N VAL A 147 1.28 -9.04 18.80
CA VAL A 147 2.57 -8.97 18.10
C VAL A 147 3.51 -7.95 18.75
N GLN A 148 2.97 -6.88 19.33
CA GLN A 148 3.78 -5.90 20.06
C GLN A 148 4.36 -6.46 21.38
N ARG A 149 3.66 -7.42 22.01
CA ARG A 149 4.03 -7.98 23.32
C ARG A 149 4.83 -9.28 23.26
N GLY A 150 4.79 -9.99 22.13
CA GLY A 150 5.59 -11.20 21.89
C GLY A 150 6.98 -10.85 21.39
#